data_AF-A0A101SG59-F1
#
_entry.id   AF-A0A101SG59-F1
#
_cell.length_a   1.000
_cell.length_b   1.000
_cell.length_c   1.000
_cell.angle_alpha   90.00
_cell.angle_beta   90.00
_cell.angle_gamma   90.00
#
_symmetry.space_group_name_H-M   'P 1'
#
loop_
_entity.id
_entity.type
_entity.pdbx_description
1 polymer ?
#
loop_
_entity_poly.entity_id
_entity_poly.type
_entity_poly.pdbx_seq_one_letter_code
_entity_poly.pdbx_strand_id
1 'polypeptide(L)'
;MTSEHTPQQVLHDPATGLPAEDVAAVHAYAGAFCGRPATAAELAGEVLAGQQGPAMRPALLADVRRAAFQWLRDSRSGLLLRDFRNWAQRAGETFGTADTLRLVEHDAPLLRAFGELADQSRAALWLCLAEGEPAFAARVLNTSQEFAESMAESARSRLADTFLRLRAEHTADARCVHYGGMLGAIARGTHRETPADLEQHLETCEFCAHDIALLRTLTSGGTQELRPLLVDRLLVWGGPAYRAARPGAPDTAAHLLTSGTPSAPSAPVPSAPLAPGAPPPAPPTPTDPGPRRPVLAIAVAVVVTAAATAVALNLLSDVGQGERTAGSYGPPAAGPPRSPSASASPSVSRAAGTVLATVALQSAAGPCVGAAAGETPDIPAPGACDGGTTQRWRVVDIGDGAVALQHVASTFCLDIAGDRAVGDPMQLRPCAYAQGDAAPYPEDQAFFLKAHQDKTFTLVCQDKPAIAVGTTNGEIRMLPAGTPGAATRFALDDVLDKALGN
;
A
#
# COMPACT_ATOMS: atom_id res chain seq x y z
N MET A 1 -39.43 -20.77 2.59
CA MET A 1 -38.93 -20.06 3.77
C MET A 1 -37.83 -19.12 3.29
N THR A 2 -38.22 -17.90 2.92
CA THR A 2 -37.29 -16.82 2.56
C THR A 2 -36.77 -16.25 3.87
N SER A 3 -35.53 -16.59 4.24
CA SER A 3 -34.85 -15.95 5.38
C SER A 3 -34.65 -14.48 5.02
N GLU A 4 -35.48 -13.60 5.57
CA GLU A 4 -35.23 -12.16 5.57
C GLU A 4 -33.89 -11.92 6.26
N HIS A 5 -32.84 -11.65 5.49
CA HIS A 5 -31.60 -11.10 6.00
C HIS A 5 -31.89 -9.67 6.45
N THR A 6 -32.21 -9.49 7.72
CA THR A 6 -32.19 -8.16 8.32
C THR A 6 -30.74 -7.65 8.24
N PRO A 7 -30.44 -6.56 7.53
CA PRO A 7 -29.08 -6.02 7.49
C PRO A 7 -28.69 -5.62 8.92
N GLN A 8 -27.72 -6.32 9.50
CA GLN A 8 -27.14 -5.93 10.78
C GLN A 8 -26.49 -4.55 10.62
N GLN A 9 -27.02 -3.55 11.32
CA GLN A 9 -26.45 -2.21 11.32
C GLN A 9 -25.03 -2.22 11.90
N VAL A 10 -24.14 -1.48 11.24
CA VAL A 10 -22.81 -1.17 11.77
C VAL A 10 -22.99 -0.24 12.96
N LEU A 11 -22.39 -0.60 14.10
CA LEU A 11 -22.43 0.26 15.28
C LEU A 11 -21.35 1.34 15.16
N HIS A 12 -21.77 2.57 14.95
CA HIS A 12 -20.88 3.72 14.83
C HIS A 12 -20.56 4.30 16.21
N ASP A 13 -19.30 4.65 16.44
CA ASP A 13 -18.88 5.43 17.60
C ASP A 13 -19.43 6.87 17.47
N PRO A 14 -20.12 7.38 18.50
CA PRO A 14 -20.81 8.67 18.41
C PRO A 14 -19.86 9.88 18.34
N ALA A 15 -18.59 9.74 18.72
CA ALA A 15 -17.61 10.83 18.70
C ALA A 15 -16.92 10.95 17.33
N THR A 16 -16.74 9.84 16.62
CA THR A 16 -15.99 9.79 15.35
C THR A 16 -16.86 9.49 14.13
N GLY A 17 -18.06 8.93 14.31
CA GLY A 17 -18.90 8.43 13.22
C GLY A 17 -18.35 7.17 12.53
N LEU A 18 -17.22 6.64 13.02
CA LEU A 18 -16.58 5.43 12.50
C LEU A 18 -17.08 4.18 13.21
N PRO A 19 -17.04 3.00 12.58
CA PRO A 19 -17.36 1.75 13.26
C PRO A 19 -16.45 1.53 14.48
N ALA A 20 -17.03 1.04 15.58
CA ALA A 20 -16.26 0.79 16.81
C ALA A 20 -15.08 -0.17 16.60
N GLU A 21 -15.24 -1.15 15.69
CA GLU A 21 -14.18 -2.08 15.31
C GLU A 21 -12.99 -1.38 14.62
N ASP A 22 -13.25 -0.33 13.83
CA ASP A 22 -12.22 0.47 13.16
C ASP A 22 -11.50 1.39 14.14
N VAL A 23 -12.22 2.01 15.07
CA VAL A 23 -11.63 2.78 16.18
C VAL A 23 -10.69 1.90 17.01
N ALA A 24 -11.12 0.69 17.34
CA ALA A 24 -10.28 -0.28 18.06
C ALA A 24 -9.03 -0.69 17.26
N ALA A 25 -9.13 -0.83 15.94
CA ALA A 25 -7.99 -1.11 15.07
C ALA A 25 -6.97 0.05 15.08
N VAL A 26 -7.44 1.29 15.00
CA VAL A 26 -6.59 2.49 15.07
C VAL A 26 -5.82 2.55 16.39
N HIS A 27 -6.51 2.34 17.53
CA HIS A 27 -5.84 2.28 18.84
C HIS A 27 -4.83 1.13 18.95
N ALA A 28 -5.17 -0.07 18.45
CA ALA A 28 -4.27 -1.22 18.47
C ALA A 28 -2.99 -0.94 17.68
N TYR A 29 -3.10 -0.31 16.51
CA TYR A 29 -1.94 0.01 15.70
C TYR A 29 -1.12 1.17 16.25
N ALA A 30 -1.76 2.21 16.80
CA ALA A 30 -1.06 3.28 17.51
C ALA A 30 -0.22 2.72 18.68
N GLY A 31 -0.75 1.70 19.38
CA GLY A 31 -0.03 0.95 20.40
C GLY A 31 1.25 0.26 19.91
N ALA A 32 1.34 -0.08 18.62
CA ALA A 32 2.57 -0.62 18.05
C ALA A 32 3.71 0.40 18.06
N PHE A 33 3.43 1.71 17.96
CA PHE A 33 4.45 2.77 17.85
C PHE A 33 4.86 3.36 19.20
N CYS A 34 4.03 3.21 20.24
CA CYS A 34 4.18 3.95 21.50
C CYS A 34 4.44 3.01 22.68
N GLY A 35 5.38 3.37 23.55
CA GLY A 35 5.69 2.58 24.75
C GLY A 35 4.69 2.75 25.91
N ARG A 36 3.85 3.78 25.87
CA ARG A 36 2.86 4.08 26.91
C ARG A 36 1.44 4.10 26.31
N PRO A 37 0.43 3.51 26.98
CA PRO A 37 -0.95 3.51 26.50
C PRO A 37 -1.53 4.91 26.28
N ALA A 38 -1.22 5.86 27.16
CA ALA A 38 -1.70 7.24 27.02
C ALA A 38 -1.18 7.91 25.73
N THR A 39 0.10 7.71 25.41
CA THR A 39 0.70 8.20 24.16
C THR A 39 0.11 7.53 22.94
N ALA A 40 -0.14 6.22 23.00
CA ALA A 40 -0.83 5.51 21.92
C ALA A 40 -2.23 6.09 21.69
N ALA A 41 -2.97 6.42 22.75
CA ALA A 41 -4.29 7.05 22.66
C ALA A 41 -4.23 8.46 22.08
N GLU A 42 -3.20 9.26 22.40
CA GLU A 42 -2.97 10.58 21.79
C GLU A 42 -2.73 10.46 20.27
N LEU A 43 -1.86 9.54 19.84
CA LEU A 43 -1.59 9.29 18.42
C LEU A 43 -2.85 8.82 17.68
N ALA A 44 -3.60 7.88 18.26
CA ALA A 44 -4.87 7.41 17.68
C ALA A 44 -5.91 8.53 17.62
N GLY A 45 -6.01 9.34 18.68
CA GLY A 45 -6.94 10.46 18.76
C GLY A 45 -6.67 11.54 17.71
N GLU A 46 -5.40 11.84 17.42
CA GLU A 46 -5.00 12.75 16.35
C GLU A 46 -5.50 12.26 14.98
N VAL A 47 -5.32 10.97 14.67
CA VAL A 47 -5.78 10.37 13.42
C VAL A 47 -7.30 10.39 13.32
N LEU A 48 -8.01 9.97 14.37
CA LEU A 48 -9.47 9.89 14.39
C LEU A 48 -10.13 11.27 14.30
N ALA A 49 -9.57 12.28 14.97
CA ALA A 49 -10.06 13.65 14.90
C ALA A 49 -9.85 14.29 13.51
N GLY A 50 -8.84 13.84 12.76
CA GLY A 50 -8.56 14.30 11.40
C GLY A 50 -9.45 13.68 10.32
N GLN A 51 -10.23 12.64 10.63
CA GLN A 51 -11.03 11.94 9.62
C GLN A 51 -12.22 12.78 9.17
N GLN A 52 -12.33 12.97 7.85
CA GLN A 52 -13.45 13.64 7.21
C GLN A 52 -14.20 12.64 6.32
N GLY A 53 -15.25 12.02 6.87
CA GLY A 53 -16.10 11.08 6.15
C GLY A 53 -15.71 9.61 6.33
N PRO A 54 -16.34 8.70 5.56
CA PRO A 54 -16.11 7.26 5.69
C PRO A 54 -14.70 6.90 5.20
N ALA A 55 -13.88 6.36 6.11
CA ALA A 55 -12.56 5.85 5.78
C ALA A 55 -12.52 4.33 5.96
N MET A 56 -11.88 3.63 5.02
CA MET A 56 -11.65 2.20 5.11
C MET A 56 -10.51 1.90 6.09
N ARG A 57 -10.62 0.81 6.86
CA ARG A 57 -9.60 0.41 7.85
C ARG A 57 -8.14 0.48 7.35
N PRO A 58 -7.77 -0.02 6.15
CA PRO A 58 -6.39 0.11 5.67
C PRO A 58 -5.88 1.55 5.54
N ALA A 59 -6.76 2.49 5.15
CA ALA A 59 -6.42 3.90 5.06
C ALA A 59 -6.21 4.52 6.45
N LEU A 60 -7.10 4.20 7.40
CA LEU A 60 -6.95 4.61 8.80
C LEU A 60 -5.62 4.13 9.40
N LEU A 61 -5.23 2.89 9.12
CA LEU A 61 -3.95 2.35 9.59
C LEU A 61 -2.76 3.04 8.90
N ALA A 62 -2.84 3.33 7.60
CA ALA A 62 -1.83 4.13 6.92
C ALA A 62 -1.69 5.54 7.53
N ASP A 63 -2.80 6.15 7.94
CA ASP A 63 -2.79 7.46 8.61
C ASP A 63 -2.12 7.41 9.99
N VAL A 64 -2.32 6.34 10.77
CA VAL A 64 -1.56 6.12 12.02
C VAL A 64 -0.07 6.05 11.76
N ARG A 65 0.35 5.32 10.72
CA ARG A 65 1.77 5.25 10.32
C ARG A 65 2.31 6.62 9.91
N ARG A 66 1.55 7.39 9.12
CA ARG A 66 1.93 8.74 8.67
C ARG A 66 2.05 9.71 9.85
N ALA A 67 1.09 9.70 10.77
CA ALA A 67 1.12 10.51 11.98
C ALA A 67 2.31 10.14 12.88
N ALA A 68 2.58 8.85 13.09
CA ALA A 68 3.75 8.40 13.84
C ALA A 68 5.06 8.88 13.20
N PHE A 69 5.13 8.89 11.87
CA PHE A 69 6.29 9.41 11.14
C PHE A 69 6.43 10.92 11.25
N GLN A 70 5.32 11.66 11.27
CA GLN A 70 5.33 13.10 11.52
C GLN A 70 5.88 13.43 12.92
N TRP A 71 5.51 12.65 13.94
CA TRP A 71 6.01 12.81 15.30
C TRP A 71 7.54 12.60 15.41
N LEU A 72 8.16 11.85 14.50
CA LEU A 72 9.63 11.72 14.46
C LEU A 72 10.32 13.06 14.17
N ARG A 73 9.63 13.97 13.49
CA ARG A 73 10.19 15.26 13.03
C ARG A 73 10.03 16.38 14.04
N ASP A 74 9.27 16.17 15.12
CA ASP A 74 9.02 17.18 16.14
C ASP A 74 9.42 16.72 17.56
N SER A 75 9.09 17.54 18.56
CA SER A 75 9.42 17.29 19.97
C SER A 75 8.84 15.99 20.55
N ARG A 76 7.89 15.35 19.86
CA ARG A 76 7.22 14.10 20.27
C ARG A 76 7.99 12.84 19.88
N SER A 77 9.09 12.95 19.13
CA SER A 77 9.91 11.80 18.72
C SER A 77 10.36 10.91 19.91
N GLY A 78 10.61 11.53 21.08
CA GLY A 78 10.96 10.83 22.32
C GLY A 78 9.84 9.97 22.91
N LEU A 79 8.58 10.21 22.54
CA LEU A 79 7.40 9.46 23.00
C LEU A 79 7.20 8.12 22.25
N LEU A 80 7.81 7.99 21.08
CA LEU A 80 7.75 6.79 20.24
C LEU A 80 8.66 5.68 20.79
N LEU A 81 8.46 4.44 20.34
CA LEU A 81 9.34 3.32 20.68
C LEU A 81 10.72 3.49 20.04
N ARG A 82 11.75 3.03 20.76
CA ARG A 82 13.13 3.06 20.28
C ARG A 82 13.31 2.27 18.98
N ASP A 83 12.66 1.11 18.87
CA ASP A 83 12.80 0.25 17.70
C ASP A 83 12.18 0.87 16.45
N PHE A 84 11.09 1.63 16.60
CA PHE A 84 10.52 2.42 15.50
C PHE A 84 11.46 3.53 15.08
N ARG A 85 12.01 4.30 16.02
CA ARG A 85 13.01 5.35 15.72
C ARG A 85 14.23 4.79 14.99
N ASN A 86 14.77 3.66 15.47
CA ASN A 86 15.91 3.01 14.86
C ASN A 86 15.60 2.48 13.45
N TRP A 87 14.39 1.94 13.26
CA TRP A 87 13.93 1.54 11.93
C TRP A 87 13.82 2.74 11.00
N ALA A 88 13.22 3.84 11.44
CA ALA A 88 13.06 5.05 10.64
C ALA A 88 14.42 5.70 10.30
N GLN A 89 15.38 5.67 11.23
CA GLN A 89 16.74 6.13 10.97
C GLN A 89 17.40 5.30 9.85
N ARG A 90 17.38 3.97 9.94
CA ARG A 90 17.94 3.10 8.89
C ARG A 90 17.22 3.27 7.56
N ALA A 91 15.91 3.45 7.59
CA ALA A 91 15.16 3.77 6.38
C ALA A 91 15.62 5.11 5.79
N GLY A 92 15.86 6.13 6.62
CA GLY A 92 16.37 7.43 6.19
C GLY A 92 17.79 7.37 5.62
N GLU A 93 18.64 6.45 6.09
CA GLU A 93 19.96 6.19 5.53
C GLU A 93 19.87 5.60 4.10
N THR A 94 18.85 4.79 3.82
CA THR A 94 18.62 4.18 2.50
C THR A 94 17.86 5.09 1.54
N PHE A 95 16.78 5.73 2.01
CA PHE A 95 15.80 6.44 1.18
C PHE A 95 15.91 7.98 1.29
N GLY A 96 16.76 8.50 2.16
CA GLY A 96 16.83 9.92 2.49
C GLY A 96 15.84 10.32 3.58
N THR A 97 16.06 11.47 4.22
CA THR A 97 15.40 11.85 5.49
C THR A 97 14.08 12.63 5.35
N ALA A 98 13.81 13.25 4.20
CA ALA A 98 12.65 14.13 4.06
C ALA A 98 11.35 13.38 3.69
N ASP A 99 11.44 12.39 2.80
CA ASP A 99 10.33 11.57 2.30
C ASP A 99 10.46 10.08 2.60
N THR A 100 11.22 9.74 3.66
CA THR A 100 11.56 8.36 3.99
C THR A 100 10.36 7.42 3.93
N LEU A 101 9.24 7.78 4.57
CA LEU A 101 8.06 6.91 4.62
C LEU A 101 7.43 6.71 3.23
N ARG A 102 7.22 7.78 2.45
CA ARG A 102 6.63 7.71 1.11
C ARG A 102 7.47 6.80 0.22
N LEU A 103 8.79 6.93 0.27
CA LEU A 103 9.69 6.08 -0.51
C LEU A 103 9.71 4.63 -0.03
N VAL A 104 9.72 4.38 1.27
CA VAL A 104 9.58 3.01 1.79
C VAL A 104 8.27 2.37 1.30
N GLU A 105 7.18 3.13 1.27
CA GLU A 105 5.89 2.66 0.75
C GLU A 105 5.93 2.44 -0.78
N HIS A 106 6.61 3.33 -1.51
CA HIS A 106 6.83 3.23 -2.96
C HIS A 106 7.67 2.00 -3.34
N ASP A 107 8.68 1.68 -2.53
CA ASP A 107 9.57 0.54 -2.73
C ASP A 107 9.04 -0.77 -2.12
N ALA A 108 7.80 -0.75 -1.59
CA ALA A 108 7.10 -1.93 -1.08
C ALA A 108 6.12 -2.49 -2.14
N PRO A 109 6.56 -3.41 -3.04
CA PRO A 109 5.76 -3.86 -4.18
C PRO A 109 4.43 -4.49 -3.79
N LEU A 110 4.36 -5.21 -2.66
CA LEU A 110 3.10 -5.80 -2.19
C LEU A 110 2.11 -4.74 -1.69
N LEU A 111 2.60 -3.69 -1.02
CA LEU A 111 1.75 -2.57 -0.59
C LEU A 111 1.22 -1.79 -1.79
N ARG A 112 2.06 -1.53 -2.80
CA ARG A 112 1.62 -0.92 -4.06
C ARG A 112 0.61 -1.78 -4.80
N ALA A 113 0.87 -3.08 -4.90
CA ALA A 113 -0.05 -4.01 -5.53
C ALA A 113 -1.42 -4.02 -4.83
N PHE A 114 -1.40 -3.92 -3.49
CA PHE A 114 -2.63 -3.77 -2.71
C PHE A 114 -3.32 -2.45 -3.02
N GLY A 115 -2.58 -1.34 -3.11
CA GLY A 115 -3.10 -0.01 -3.45
C GLY A 115 -3.79 0.07 -4.83
N GLU A 116 -3.35 -0.71 -5.82
CA GLU A 116 -3.96 -0.75 -7.15
C GLU A 116 -5.30 -1.52 -7.23
N LEU A 117 -5.65 -2.28 -6.18
CA LEU A 117 -6.95 -2.93 -6.12
C LEU A 117 -8.07 -1.91 -5.86
N ALA A 118 -9.26 -2.17 -6.39
CA ALA A 118 -10.45 -1.37 -6.08
C ALA A 118 -10.75 -1.34 -4.57
N ASP A 119 -11.30 -0.23 -4.06
CA ASP A 119 -11.55 0.01 -2.64
C ASP A 119 -12.29 -1.13 -1.94
N GLN A 120 -13.36 -1.65 -2.56
CA GLN A 120 -14.12 -2.79 -2.03
C GLN A 120 -13.31 -4.08 -1.96
N SER A 121 -12.43 -4.32 -2.95
CA SER A 121 -11.54 -5.48 -2.95
C SER A 121 -10.47 -5.36 -1.86
N ARG A 122 -9.90 -4.16 -1.65
CA ARG A 122 -8.96 -3.91 -0.53
C ARG A 122 -9.63 -4.15 0.82
N ALA A 123 -10.85 -3.64 0.97
CA ALA A 123 -11.66 -3.81 2.17
C ALA A 123 -11.95 -5.29 2.47
N ALA A 124 -12.47 -6.03 1.48
CA ALA A 124 -12.74 -7.46 1.61
C ALA A 124 -11.48 -8.25 1.96
N LEU A 125 -10.38 -8.02 1.22
CA LEU A 125 -9.10 -8.68 1.46
C LEU A 125 -8.61 -8.43 2.89
N TRP A 126 -8.57 -7.16 3.32
CA TRP A 126 -8.10 -6.80 4.65
C TRP A 126 -8.99 -7.40 5.75
N LEU A 127 -10.30 -7.14 5.69
CA LEU A 127 -11.22 -7.53 6.77
C LEU A 127 -11.39 -9.06 6.84
N CYS A 128 -11.49 -9.77 5.72
CA CYS A 128 -11.65 -11.22 5.75
C CYS A 128 -10.32 -11.95 6.02
N LEU A 129 -9.23 -11.57 5.35
CA LEU A 129 -7.99 -12.38 5.34
C LEU A 129 -6.91 -11.85 6.30
N ALA A 130 -6.80 -10.52 6.48
CA ALA A 130 -5.83 -9.94 7.41
C ALA A 130 -6.39 -9.82 8.84
N GLU A 131 -7.69 -9.52 8.99
CA GLU A 131 -8.34 -9.35 10.30
C GLU A 131 -9.12 -10.59 10.76
N GLY A 132 -9.61 -11.43 9.85
CA GLY A 132 -10.44 -12.58 10.21
C GLY A 132 -11.84 -12.18 10.66
N GLU A 133 -12.40 -11.13 10.06
CA GLU A 133 -13.68 -10.51 10.41
C GLU A 133 -14.68 -10.49 9.23
N PRO A 134 -15.03 -11.64 8.64
CA PRO A 134 -15.87 -11.69 7.45
C PRO A 134 -17.29 -11.16 7.68
N ALA A 135 -17.83 -11.32 8.90
CA ALA A 135 -19.13 -10.74 9.27
C ALA A 135 -19.10 -9.20 9.31
N PHE A 136 -17.99 -8.59 9.75
CA PHE A 136 -17.83 -7.14 9.70
C PHE A 136 -17.61 -6.66 8.26
N ALA A 137 -16.83 -7.40 7.47
CA ALA A 137 -16.67 -7.14 6.04
C ALA A 137 -18.01 -7.11 5.30
N ALA A 138 -18.89 -8.08 5.56
CA ALA A 138 -20.23 -8.14 4.99
C ALA A 138 -21.06 -6.89 5.29
N ARG A 139 -21.02 -6.40 6.54
CA ARG A 139 -21.72 -5.16 6.94
C ARG A 139 -21.16 -3.93 6.24
N VAL A 140 -19.83 -3.76 6.25
CA VAL A 140 -19.16 -2.60 5.64
C VAL A 140 -19.39 -2.56 4.13
N LEU A 141 -19.38 -3.73 3.47
CA LEU A 141 -19.56 -3.87 2.03
C LEU A 141 -21.03 -3.98 1.60
N ASN A 142 -21.98 -3.94 2.54
CA ASN A 142 -23.41 -4.11 2.31
C ASN A 142 -23.73 -5.37 1.48
N THR A 143 -23.18 -6.50 1.88
CA THR A 143 -23.32 -7.79 1.18
C THR A 143 -23.40 -8.97 2.15
N SER A 144 -23.45 -10.21 1.66
CA SER A 144 -23.42 -11.42 2.51
C SER A 144 -21.99 -11.77 2.93
N GLN A 145 -21.85 -12.56 3.99
CA GLN A 145 -20.54 -13.03 4.45
C GLN A 145 -19.83 -13.86 3.38
N GLU A 146 -20.54 -14.77 2.74
CA GLU A 146 -20.00 -15.64 1.69
C GLU A 146 -19.52 -14.83 0.48
N PHE A 147 -20.25 -13.77 0.13
CA PHE A 147 -19.83 -12.89 -0.96
C PHE A 147 -18.62 -12.04 -0.59
N ALA A 148 -18.54 -11.54 0.66
CA ALA A 148 -17.36 -10.81 1.13
C ALA A 148 -16.12 -11.71 1.16
N GLU A 149 -16.24 -12.97 1.56
CA GLU A 149 -15.17 -13.96 1.53
C GLU A 149 -14.76 -14.30 0.08
N SER A 150 -15.72 -14.52 -0.82
CA SER A 150 -15.46 -14.75 -2.24
C SER A 150 -14.76 -13.55 -2.90
N MET A 151 -15.18 -12.33 -2.55
CA MET A 151 -14.52 -11.10 -2.99
C MET A 151 -13.09 -11.01 -2.47
N ALA A 152 -12.85 -11.40 -1.21
CA ALA A 152 -11.52 -11.38 -0.61
C ALA A 152 -10.56 -12.36 -1.32
N GLU A 153 -11.00 -13.58 -1.63
CA GLU A 153 -10.18 -14.56 -2.35
C GLU A 153 -9.93 -14.13 -3.81
N SER A 154 -10.93 -13.51 -4.44
CA SER A 154 -10.77 -12.88 -5.77
C SER A 154 -9.76 -11.72 -5.73
N ALA A 155 -9.81 -10.91 -4.68
CA ALA A 155 -8.87 -9.80 -4.46
C ALA A 155 -7.46 -10.32 -4.18
N ARG A 156 -7.32 -11.42 -3.43
CA ARG A 156 -6.04 -12.11 -3.17
C ARG A 156 -5.40 -12.60 -4.46
N SER A 157 -6.18 -13.21 -5.35
CA SER A 157 -5.69 -13.63 -6.68
C SER A 157 -5.22 -12.42 -7.51
N ARG A 158 -6.01 -11.35 -7.55
CA ARG A 158 -5.63 -10.09 -8.22
C ARG A 158 -4.38 -9.43 -7.62
N LEU A 159 -4.19 -9.54 -6.31
CA LEU A 159 -3.02 -9.03 -5.61
C LEU A 159 -1.74 -9.73 -6.10
N ALA A 160 -1.77 -11.06 -6.25
CA ALA A 160 -0.64 -11.83 -6.74
C ALA A 160 -0.27 -11.47 -8.18
N ASP A 161 -1.26 -11.33 -9.07
CA ASP A 161 -1.03 -10.93 -10.47
C ASP A 161 -0.50 -9.50 -10.58
N THR A 162 -1.04 -8.58 -9.77
CA THR A 162 -0.58 -7.19 -9.72
C THR A 162 0.84 -7.10 -9.16
N PHE A 163 1.17 -7.87 -8.13
CA PHE A 163 2.52 -7.96 -7.59
C PHE A 163 3.52 -8.43 -8.64
N LEU A 164 3.21 -9.46 -9.43
CA LEU A 164 4.08 -9.94 -10.51
C LEU A 164 4.31 -8.89 -11.59
N ARG A 165 3.27 -8.12 -11.96
CA ARG A 165 3.39 -6.99 -12.91
C ARG A 165 4.33 -5.93 -12.36
N LEU A 166 4.04 -5.39 -11.16
CA LEU A 166 4.84 -4.34 -10.54
C LEU A 166 6.28 -4.77 -10.30
N ARG A 167 6.48 -6.03 -9.91
CA ARG A 167 7.82 -6.60 -9.79
C ARG A 167 8.59 -6.54 -11.10
N ALA A 168 7.97 -6.94 -12.22
CA ALA A 168 8.63 -6.92 -13.52
C ALA A 168 9.06 -5.50 -13.92
N GLU A 169 8.27 -4.49 -13.57
CA GLU A 169 8.57 -3.07 -13.79
C GLU A 169 9.74 -2.56 -12.93
N HIS A 170 9.86 -3.05 -11.69
CA HIS A 170 10.92 -2.61 -10.75
C HIS A 170 12.21 -3.43 -10.84
N THR A 171 12.20 -4.55 -11.55
CA THR A 171 13.35 -5.46 -11.61
C THR A 171 14.32 -5.03 -12.71
N ALA A 172 15.51 -4.55 -12.33
CA ALA A 172 16.54 -4.17 -13.28
C ALA A 172 17.29 -5.38 -13.91
N ASP A 173 17.44 -6.50 -13.20
CA ASP A 173 18.13 -7.69 -13.73
C ASP A 173 17.22 -8.44 -14.73
N ALA A 174 17.63 -8.43 -16.01
CA ALA A 174 16.92 -9.11 -17.09
C ALA A 174 16.68 -10.61 -16.84
N ARG A 175 17.56 -11.30 -16.09
CA ARG A 175 17.35 -12.71 -15.71
C ARG A 175 16.20 -12.84 -14.71
N CYS A 176 16.13 -11.95 -13.73
CA CYS A 176 15.04 -11.94 -12.75
C CYS A 176 13.70 -11.63 -13.42
N VAL A 177 13.68 -10.71 -14.41
CA VAL A 177 12.50 -10.45 -15.25
C VAL A 177 12.08 -11.70 -16.04
N HIS A 178 13.03 -12.39 -16.66
CA HIS A 178 12.77 -13.62 -17.42
C HIS A 178 12.09 -14.70 -16.56
N TYR A 179 12.57 -14.91 -15.34
CA TYR A 179 12.00 -15.92 -14.43
C TYR A 179 10.64 -15.52 -13.83
N GLY A 180 10.23 -14.25 -13.89
CA GLY A 180 9.00 -13.75 -13.27
C GLY A 180 7.73 -14.54 -13.63
N GLY A 181 7.56 -14.88 -14.91
CA GLY A 181 6.40 -15.68 -15.37
C GLY A 181 6.40 -17.11 -14.79
N MET A 182 7.59 -17.70 -14.65
CA MET A 182 7.76 -19.06 -14.10
C MET A 182 7.47 -19.10 -12.59
N LEU A 183 7.87 -18.05 -11.87
CA LEU A 183 7.58 -17.90 -10.44
C LEU A 183 6.07 -17.90 -10.17
N GLY A 184 5.30 -17.16 -10.98
CA GLY A 184 3.84 -17.16 -10.88
C GLY A 184 3.21 -18.53 -11.17
N ALA A 185 3.71 -19.25 -12.18
CA ALA A 185 3.23 -20.59 -12.52
C ALA A 185 3.51 -21.62 -11.41
N ILE A 186 4.70 -21.58 -10.81
CA ILE A 186 5.08 -22.47 -9.71
C ILE A 186 4.30 -22.14 -8.45
N ALA A 187 4.16 -20.86 -8.10
CA ALA A 187 3.39 -20.45 -6.94
C ALA A 187 1.93 -20.93 -7.00
N ARG A 188 1.29 -20.86 -8.18
CA ARG A 188 -0.08 -21.35 -8.40
C ARG A 188 -0.19 -22.87 -8.49
N GLY A 189 0.92 -23.60 -8.48
CA GLY A 189 0.93 -25.06 -8.65
C GLY A 189 0.50 -25.51 -10.06
N THR A 190 0.52 -24.61 -11.06
CA THR A 190 0.21 -24.97 -12.45
C THR A 190 1.36 -25.75 -13.10
N HIS A 191 2.55 -25.67 -12.51
CA HIS A 191 3.71 -26.47 -12.88
C HIS A 191 4.06 -27.40 -11.71
N ARG A 192 4.21 -28.71 -11.98
CA ARG A 192 4.42 -29.72 -10.92
C ARG A 192 5.83 -29.69 -10.33
N GLU A 193 6.83 -29.34 -11.13
CA GLU A 193 8.25 -29.36 -10.76
C GLU A 193 8.91 -28.02 -11.10
N THR A 194 9.88 -27.58 -10.32
CA THR A 194 10.62 -26.35 -10.66
C THR A 194 11.66 -26.71 -11.73
N PRO A 195 11.74 -25.99 -12.86
CA PRO A 195 12.80 -26.22 -13.85
C PRO A 195 14.19 -26.01 -13.23
N ALA A 196 15.16 -26.87 -13.59
CA ALA A 196 16.48 -26.90 -12.97
C ALA A 196 17.26 -25.58 -13.09
N ASP A 197 17.05 -24.83 -14.17
CA ASP A 197 17.66 -23.51 -14.37
C ASP A 197 17.09 -22.47 -13.40
N LEU A 198 15.78 -22.52 -13.14
CA LEU A 198 15.15 -21.69 -12.12
C LEU A 198 15.59 -22.11 -10.70
N GLU A 199 15.71 -23.41 -10.41
CA GLU A 199 16.24 -23.87 -9.11
C GLU A 199 17.62 -23.27 -8.85
N GLN A 200 18.54 -23.37 -9.82
CA GLN A 200 19.88 -22.78 -9.73
C GLN A 200 19.83 -21.25 -9.53
N HIS A 201 18.89 -20.57 -10.17
CA HIS A 201 18.71 -19.14 -9.96
C HIS A 201 18.24 -18.81 -8.55
N LEU A 202 17.27 -19.56 -8.02
CA LEU A 202 16.73 -19.35 -6.66
C LEU A 202 17.76 -19.62 -5.56
N GLU A 203 18.75 -20.49 -5.80
CA GLU A 203 19.86 -20.72 -4.87
C GLU A 203 20.82 -19.52 -4.75
N THR A 204 20.88 -18.66 -5.78
CA THR A 204 21.85 -17.57 -5.88
C THR A 204 21.22 -16.18 -5.79
N CYS A 205 19.91 -16.07 -6.01
CA CYS A 205 19.19 -14.81 -6.04
C CYS A 205 18.21 -14.69 -4.86
N GLU A 206 18.63 -13.99 -3.81
CA GLU A 206 17.80 -13.75 -2.62
C GLU A 206 16.48 -13.03 -2.96
N PHE A 207 16.50 -12.12 -3.94
CA PHE A 207 15.31 -11.41 -4.41
C PHE A 207 14.24 -12.37 -4.95
N CYS A 208 14.63 -13.25 -5.88
CA CYS A 208 13.69 -14.22 -6.46
C CYS A 208 13.27 -15.30 -5.46
N ALA A 209 14.18 -15.72 -4.57
CA ALA A 209 13.88 -16.66 -3.49
C ALA A 209 12.87 -16.06 -2.49
N HIS A 210 13.00 -14.77 -2.18
CA HIS A 210 12.07 -14.06 -1.33
C HIS A 210 10.67 -13.99 -1.96
N ASP A 211 10.61 -13.57 -3.22
CA ASP A 211 9.35 -13.36 -3.90
C ASP A 211 8.59 -14.66 -4.18
N ILE A 212 9.27 -15.77 -4.45
CA ILE A 212 8.57 -17.05 -4.62
C ILE A 212 7.96 -17.55 -3.31
N ALA A 213 8.61 -17.31 -2.17
CA ALA A 213 8.04 -17.64 -0.87
C ALA A 213 6.78 -16.80 -0.60
N LEU A 214 6.86 -15.49 -0.83
CA LEU A 214 5.73 -14.58 -0.75
C LEU A 214 4.58 -15.02 -1.67
N LEU A 215 4.88 -15.31 -2.93
CA LEU A 215 3.89 -15.74 -3.91
C LEU A 215 3.21 -17.05 -3.51
N ARG A 216 3.97 -18.05 -3.04
CA ARG A 216 3.41 -19.32 -2.55
C ARG A 216 2.43 -19.09 -1.40
N THR A 217 2.77 -18.22 -0.45
CA THR A 217 1.84 -17.84 0.63
C THR A 217 0.62 -17.10 0.08
N LEU A 218 0.76 -16.21 -0.90
CA LEU A 218 -0.37 -15.53 -1.54
C LEU A 218 -1.26 -16.44 -2.38
N THR A 219 -0.76 -17.50 -3.01
CA THR A 219 -1.55 -18.33 -3.93
C THR A 219 -2.05 -19.63 -3.31
N SER A 220 -1.32 -20.16 -2.33
CA SER A 220 -1.58 -21.49 -1.75
C SER A 220 -1.54 -21.55 -0.23
N GLY A 221 -1.07 -20.47 0.43
CA GLY A 221 -0.96 -20.43 1.89
C GLY A 221 -2.32 -20.44 2.59
N GLY A 222 -2.37 -21.11 3.74
CA GLY A 222 -3.54 -21.06 4.63
C GLY A 222 -3.63 -19.74 5.41
N THR A 223 -4.73 -19.53 6.13
CA THR A 223 -4.98 -18.32 6.94
C THR A 223 -3.84 -18.00 7.92
N GLN A 224 -3.23 -19.03 8.52
CA GLN A 224 -2.13 -18.88 9.49
C GLN A 224 -0.85 -18.29 8.89
N GLU A 225 -0.57 -18.56 7.61
CA GLU A 225 0.60 -18.05 6.90
C GLU A 225 0.28 -16.71 6.21
N LEU A 226 -0.94 -16.60 5.67
CA LEU A 226 -1.40 -15.44 4.94
C LEU A 226 -1.56 -14.22 5.84
N ARG A 227 -2.13 -14.37 7.04
CA ARG A 227 -2.36 -13.24 7.96
C ARG A 227 -1.06 -12.52 8.32
N PRO A 228 0.02 -13.19 8.79
CA PRO A 228 1.30 -12.53 9.03
C PRO A 228 1.84 -11.83 7.78
N LEU A 229 1.78 -12.48 6.61
CA LEU A 229 2.26 -11.87 5.38
C LEU A 229 1.52 -10.56 5.07
N LEU A 230 0.18 -10.58 5.05
CA LEU A 230 -0.63 -9.40 4.72
C LEU A 230 -0.39 -8.29 5.73
N VAL A 231 -0.49 -8.58 7.03
CA VAL A 231 -0.38 -7.54 8.05
C VAL A 231 1.03 -6.96 8.10
N ASP A 232 2.06 -7.80 8.14
CA ASP A 232 3.43 -7.33 8.33
C ASP A 232 3.94 -6.56 7.10
N ARG A 233 3.52 -6.96 5.90
CA ARG A 233 3.94 -6.30 4.65
C ARG A 233 3.15 -5.06 4.31
N LEU A 234 1.83 -5.05 4.53
CA LEU A 234 0.99 -3.89 4.19
C LEU A 234 1.09 -2.78 5.25
N LEU A 235 1.34 -3.13 6.51
CA LEU A 235 1.58 -2.12 7.55
C LEU A 235 2.98 -1.55 7.51
N VAL A 236 3.93 -2.14 6.77
CA VAL A 236 5.34 -1.71 6.63
C VAL A 236 6.16 -1.86 7.93
N TRP A 237 5.56 -1.52 9.08
CA TRP A 237 6.15 -1.65 10.40
C TRP A 237 5.06 -2.00 11.43
N GLY A 238 5.45 -2.58 12.58
CA GLY A 238 4.53 -2.80 13.70
C GLY A 238 3.51 -3.95 13.52
N GLY A 239 3.53 -4.66 12.40
CA GLY A 239 2.61 -5.77 12.11
C GLY A 239 2.53 -6.85 13.20
N PRO A 240 3.65 -7.38 13.72
CA PRO A 240 3.61 -8.36 14.80
C PRO A 240 2.92 -7.86 16.08
N ALA A 241 3.18 -6.61 16.48
CA ALA A 241 2.53 -5.99 17.65
C ALA A 241 1.03 -5.76 17.40
N TYR A 242 0.67 -5.32 16.20
CA TYR A 242 -0.72 -5.16 15.79
C TYR A 242 -1.49 -6.49 15.83
N ARG A 243 -0.93 -7.56 15.25
CA ARG A 243 -1.55 -8.91 15.30
C ARG A 243 -1.65 -9.47 16.72
N ALA A 244 -0.70 -9.15 17.59
CA ALA A 244 -0.78 -9.55 19.00
C ALA A 244 -1.90 -8.83 19.75
N ALA A 245 -2.12 -7.55 19.45
CA ALA A 245 -3.22 -6.76 20.00
C ALA A 245 -4.59 -7.14 19.40
N ARG A 246 -4.60 -7.69 18.18
CA ARG A 246 -5.77 -8.19 17.47
C ARG A 246 -5.59 -9.67 17.10
N PRO A 247 -5.71 -10.59 18.05
CA PRO A 247 -5.78 -12.00 17.70
C PRO A 247 -7.00 -12.17 16.78
N GLY A 248 -6.79 -12.70 15.58
CA GLY A 248 -7.90 -12.96 14.65
C GLY A 248 -8.96 -13.83 15.33
N ALA A 249 -10.20 -13.78 14.83
CA ALA A 249 -11.24 -14.66 15.33
C ALA A 249 -10.71 -16.12 15.32
N PRO A 250 -10.74 -16.84 16.45
CA PRO A 250 -10.30 -18.22 16.45
C PRO A 250 -11.22 -19.04 15.53
N ASP A 251 -10.65 -19.89 14.67
CA ASP A 251 -11.36 -20.84 13.79
C ASP A 251 -12.23 -21.88 14.56
N THR A 252 -12.40 -21.72 15.87
CA THR A 252 -13.09 -22.65 16.76
C THR A 252 -14.60 -22.40 16.80
N ALA A 253 -15.27 -22.53 15.65
CA ALA A 253 -16.73 -22.65 15.57
C ALA A 253 -17.19 -24.00 14.96
N ALA A 254 -16.32 -25.01 14.91
CA ALA A 254 -16.66 -26.35 14.41
C ALA A 254 -16.45 -27.51 15.42
N HIS A 255 -15.99 -27.27 16.66
CA HIS A 255 -15.80 -28.40 17.59
C HIS A 255 -16.02 -28.19 19.09
N LEU A 256 -16.73 -27.15 19.53
CA LEU A 256 -17.15 -27.03 20.94
C LEU A 256 -18.58 -26.50 21.07
N LEU A 257 -19.54 -27.25 20.53
CA LEU A 257 -20.92 -27.23 21.01
C LEU A 257 -21.31 -28.63 21.45
N THR A 258 -20.58 -29.15 22.43
CA THR A 258 -21.15 -30.05 23.42
C THR A 258 -20.45 -29.81 24.74
N SER A 259 -21.21 -29.91 25.82
CA SER A 259 -20.86 -29.73 27.23
C SER A 259 -20.70 -28.29 27.76
N GLY A 260 -21.70 -27.89 28.54
CA GLY A 260 -21.43 -27.42 29.90
C GLY A 260 -21.76 -25.96 30.19
N THR A 261 -22.99 -25.72 30.61
CA THR A 261 -23.44 -24.53 31.35
C THR A 261 -22.45 -24.17 32.46
N PRO A 262 -21.94 -22.93 32.56
CA PRO A 262 -21.12 -22.53 33.70
C PRO A 262 -22.01 -22.30 34.93
N SER A 263 -21.90 -23.20 35.91
CA SER A 263 -22.42 -22.97 37.27
C SER A 263 -21.50 -22.00 38.02
N ALA A 264 -22.11 -21.06 38.74
CA ALA A 264 -21.44 -20.06 39.56
C ALA A 264 -20.63 -20.67 40.71
N PRO A 265 -19.57 -19.99 41.18
CA PRO A 265 -18.72 -20.49 42.27
C PRO A 265 -19.38 -20.27 43.65
N SER A 266 -19.69 -21.36 44.36
CA SER A 266 -20.04 -21.33 45.79
C SER A 266 -18.78 -21.33 46.65
N ALA A 267 -18.80 -20.47 47.68
CA ALA A 267 -17.73 -20.25 48.65
C ALA A 267 -17.40 -21.49 49.52
N PRO A 268 -16.16 -21.61 50.06
CA PRO A 268 -15.70 -22.79 50.79
C PRO A 268 -16.18 -22.80 52.26
N VAL A 269 -16.63 -23.96 52.73
CA VAL A 269 -16.93 -24.25 54.14
C VAL A 269 -15.80 -25.15 54.69
N PRO A 270 -15.26 -24.89 55.90
CA PRO A 270 -14.04 -25.53 56.38
C PRO A 270 -14.26 -26.97 56.90
N SER A 271 -13.25 -27.81 56.69
CA SER A 271 -13.17 -29.21 57.14
C SER A 271 -12.80 -29.34 58.62
N ALA A 272 -13.35 -30.35 59.28
CA ALA A 272 -12.95 -30.85 60.61
C ALA A 272 -12.64 -32.38 60.53
N PRO A 273 -11.85 -32.95 61.48
CA PRO A 273 -10.87 -34.01 61.16
C PRO A 273 -11.23 -35.46 61.52
N LEU A 274 -10.47 -36.36 60.87
CA LEU A 274 -10.15 -37.79 61.00
C LEU A 274 -10.79 -38.70 62.09
N ALA A 275 -11.14 -39.91 61.66
CA ALA A 275 -10.71 -41.19 62.28
C ALA A 275 -10.64 -42.34 61.23
N PRO A 276 -9.81 -43.40 61.44
CA PRO A 276 -9.32 -44.30 60.38
C PRO A 276 -9.96 -45.70 60.38
N GLY A 277 -9.92 -46.40 59.23
CA GLY A 277 -10.09 -47.86 59.21
C GLY A 277 -10.38 -48.54 57.86
N ALA A 278 -9.45 -49.40 57.43
CA ALA A 278 -9.62 -50.64 56.62
C ALA A 278 -9.71 -50.53 55.06
N PRO A 279 -9.52 -51.63 54.30
CA PRO A 279 -8.29 -51.98 53.57
C PRO A 279 -8.45 -51.95 52.02
N PRO A 280 -7.37 -52.09 51.23
CA PRO A 280 -7.43 -51.93 49.77
C PRO A 280 -8.07 -53.14 49.04
N PRO A 281 -8.82 -52.92 47.94
CA PRO A 281 -9.32 -53.98 47.09
C PRO A 281 -8.26 -54.52 46.11
N ALA A 282 -8.35 -55.83 45.87
CA ALA A 282 -7.47 -56.66 45.05
C ALA A 282 -7.60 -56.40 43.52
N PRO A 283 -6.57 -56.75 42.72
CA PRO A 283 -6.58 -56.56 41.27
C PRO A 283 -7.44 -57.60 40.54
N PRO A 284 -8.09 -57.24 39.40
CA PRO A 284 -8.85 -58.19 38.59
C PRO A 284 -7.95 -59.10 37.73
N THR A 285 -8.32 -60.38 37.72
CA THR A 285 -7.76 -61.48 36.92
C THR A 285 -8.19 -61.43 35.44
N PRO A 286 -7.40 -62.02 34.52
CA PRO A 286 -7.65 -61.98 33.07
C PRO A 286 -8.61 -63.08 32.60
N THR A 287 -9.44 -62.78 31.61
CA THR A 287 -10.27 -63.74 30.87
C THR A 287 -10.15 -63.56 29.36
N ASP A 288 -10.21 -64.71 28.69
CA ASP A 288 -9.78 -65.10 27.34
C ASP A 288 -10.56 -64.46 26.15
N PRO A 289 -10.07 -64.64 24.90
CA PRO A 289 -10.48 -63.90 23.72
C PRO A 289 -11.70 -64.50 22.98
N GLY A 290 -12.51 -63.61 22.39
CA GLY A 290 -13.63 -63.95 21.51
C GLY A 290 -13.60 -63.15 20.20
N PRO A 291 -14.26 -63.62 19.13
CA PRO A 291 -13.70 -63.58 17.78
C PRO A 291 -14.08 -62.36 16.93
N ARG A 292 -13.18 -62.08 15.98
CA ARG A 292 -13.27 -61.06 14.93
C ARG A 292 -14.45 -61.32 13.99
N ARG A 293 -15.20 -60.26 13.65
CA ARG A 293 -16.06 -60.20 12.45
C ARG A 293 -15.70 -58.98 11.59
N PRO A 294 -15.65 -59.12 10.26
CA PRO A 294 -15.28 -58.05 9.33
C PRO A 294 -16.46 -57.14 8.99
N VAL A 295 -16.24 -55.84 8.91
CA VAL A 295 -17.21 -54.89 8.33
C VAL A 295 -16.72 -54.48 6.95
N LEU A 296 -17.55 -54.82 5.97
CA LEU A 296 -17.39 -54.59 4.54
C LEU A 296 -17.55 -53.11 4.20
N ALA A 297 -16.74 -52.63 3.27
CA ALA A 297 -16.85 -51.32 2.64
C ALA A 297 -18.16 -51.19 1.84
N ILE A 298 -18.87 -50.08 2.01
CA ILE A 298 -19.98 -49.67 1.15
C ILE A 298 -19.54 -48.43 0.37
N ALA A 299 -19.32 -48.65 -0.93
CA ALA A 299 -19.24 -47.59 -1.93
C ALA A 299 -20.67 -47.12 -2.24
N VAL A 300 -20.90 -45.81 -2.18
CA VAL A 300 -22.13 -45.18 -2.68
C VAL A 300 -21.78 -44.33 -3.88
N ALA A 301 -22.23 -44.79 -5.05
CA ALA A 301 -22.30 -44.01 -6.27
C ALA A 301 -23.54 -43.11 -6.22
N VAL A 302 -23.37 -41.81 -6.46
CA VAL A 302 -24.48 -40.89 -6.77
C VAL A 302 -24.24 -40.36 -8.17
N VAL A 303 -25.18 -40.65 -9.07
CA VAL A 303 -25.24 -40.11 -10.42
C VAL A 303 -26.65 -39.54 -10.65
N VAL A 304 -26.70 -38.48 -11.47
CA VAL A 304 -27.82 -37.87 -12.19
C VAL A 304 -28.82 -37.05 -11.33
N THR A 305 -29.28 -35.84 -11.67
CA THR A 305 -29.34 -35.07 -12.93
C THR A 305 -29.70 -33.62 -12.61
N ALA A 306 -29.23 -32.68 -13.43
CA ALA A 306 -29.76 -31.32 -13.51
C ALA A 306 -31.07 -31.30 -14.31
N ALA A 307 -32.04 -30.50 -13.87
CA ALA A 307 -33.15 -30.00 -14.69
C ALA A 307 -33.47 -28.56 -14.27
N ALA A 308 -33.46 -27.67 -15.27
CA ALA A 308 -33.54 -26.22 -15.13
C ALA A 308 -34.95 -25.70 -14.86
N THR A 309 -35.05 -24.57 -14.15
CA THR A 309 -36.03 -23.53 -14.45
C THR A 309 -35.33 -22.17 -14.42
N ALA A 310 -35.45 -21.44 -15.53
CA ALA A 310 -35.00 -20.07 -15.69
C ALA A 310 -36.25 -19.17 -15.75
N VAL A 311 -36.34 -18.12 -14.93
CA VAL A 311 -37.07 -16.88 -15.24
C VAL A 311 -36.46 -15.71 -14.45
N ALA A 312 -36.04 -14.69 -15.21
CA ALA A 312 -35.89 -13.26 -14.91
C ALA A 312 -34.73 -12.78 -14.01
N LEU A 313 -33.67 -12.25 -14.64
CA LEU A 313 -33.62 -10.84 -15.05
C LEU A 313 -32.40 -10.59 -15.96
N ASN A 314 -32.66 -10.49 -17.26
CA ASN A 314 -31.85 -9.78 -18.22
C ASN A 314 -32.03 -8.28 -17.96
N LEU A 315 -30.95 -7.53 -17.73
CA LEU A 315 -30.78 -6.18 -18.26
C LEU A 315 -29.26 -5.89 -18.39
N LEU A 316 -28.86 -5.59 -19.62
CA LEU A 316 -27.61 -4.94 -20.06
C LEU A 316 -26.36 -5.80 -20.18
N SER A 317 -26.31 -6.60 -21.25
CA SER A 317 -25.14 -6.65 -22.15
C SER A 317 -25.61 -7.10 -23.53
N ASP A 318 -25.80 -6.12 -24.41
CA ASP A 318 -25.87 -6.31 -25.85
C ASP A 318 -24.43 -6.51 -26.36
N VAL A 319 -24.23 -7.57 -27.14
CA VAL A 319 -23.45 -7.63 -28.39
C VAL A 319 -22.96 -9.07 -28.63
N GLY A 320 -23.67 -9.72 -29.55
CA GLY A 320 -23.04 -10.46 -30.66
C GLY A 320 -22.36 -11.78 -30.34
N GLN A 321 -23.15 -12.85 -30.25
CA GLN A 321 -22.68 -14.19 -30.63
C GLN A 321 -22.35 -14.22 -32.13
N GLY A 322 -21.12 -14.63 -32.45
CA GLY A 322 -20.76 -15.21 -33.73
C GLY A 322 -20.11 -16.57 -33.48
N GLU A 323 -20.85 -17.64 -33.75
CA GLU A 323 -20.45 -19.05 -33.73
C GLU A 323 -19.06 -19.30 -34.31
N ARG A 324 -18.24 -20.12 -33.63
CA ARG A 324 -17.19 -20.92 -34.26
C ARG A 324 -17.15 -22.33 -33.70
N THR A 325 -17.56 -23.26 -34.54
CA THR A 325 -17.25 -24.69 -34.49
C THR A 325 -15.75 -24.92 -34.68
N ALA A 326 -15.22 -25.89 -33.92
CA ALA A 326 -13.84 -26.35 -34.03
C ALA A 326 -13.64 -27.19 -35.30
N GLY A 327 -12.58 -26.93 -36.05
CA GLY A 327 -12.16 -27.74 -37.19
C GLY A 327 -10.72 -27.46 -37.62
N SER A 328 -9.86 -28.44 -37.35
CA SER A 328 -8.65 -28.84 -38.10
C SER A 328 -7.59 -27.80 -38.49
N TYR A 329 -6.37 -28.01 -37.96
CA TYR A 329 -5.13 -27.36 -38.35
C TYR A 329 -4.74 -27.67 -39.82
N GLY A 330 -4.41 -26.60 -40.55
CA GLY A 330 -3.65 -26.59 -41.81
C GLY A 330 -3.30 -25.14 -42.18
N PRO A 331 -2.08 -24.82 -42.64
CA PRO A 331 -1.69 -23.43 -42.89
C PRO A 331 -2.25 -22.93 -44.24
N PRO A 332 -2.91 -21.77 -44.32
CA PRO A 332 -3.30 -21.20 -45.61
C PRO A 332 -2.26 -20.22 -46.16
N ALA A 333 -2.27 -20.11 -47.49
CA ALA A 333 -1.31 -19.42 -48.35
C ALA A 333 -1.33 -17.88 -48.25
N ALA A 334 -0.20 -17.28 -48.62
CA ALA A 334 0.05 -15.84 -48.66
C ALA A 334 -0.92 -15.08 -49.59
N GLY A 335 -1.59 -14.06 -49.04
CA GLY A 335 -2.35 -13.06 -49.77
C GLY A 335 -1.56 -11.75 -49.98
N PRO A 336 -1.95 -10.90 -50.95
CA PRO A 336 -1.12 -9.78 -51.42
C PRO A 336 -1.09 -8.59 -50.45
N PRO A 337 -0.04 -7.74 -50.50
CA PRO A 337 0.17 -6.68 -49.52
C PRO A 337 -0.85 -5.55 -49.70
N ARG A 338 -1.53 -5.18 -48.61
CA ARG A 338 -2.28 -3.92 -48.52
C ARG A 338 -1.37 -2.83 -47.94
N SER A 339 -1.27 -1.72 -48.67
CA SER A 339 -0.60 -0.50 -48.27
C SER A 339 -1.14 0.04 -46.93
N PRO A 340 -0.28 0.57 -46.04
CA PRO A 340 -0.70 1.04 -44.73
C PRO A 340 -1.36 2.42 -44.84
N SER A 341 -2.61 2.52 -44.41
CA SER A 341 -3.27 3.81 -44.16
C SER A 341 -3.05 4.20 -42.70
N ALA A 342 -2.59 5.44 -42.53
CA ALA A 342 -2.15 6.03 -41.28
C ALA A 342 -3.26 6.17 -40.23
N SER A 343 -2.97 5.77 -38.99
CA SER A 343 -3.22 6.51 -37.76
C SER A 343 -2.72 5.69 -36.58
N ALA A 344 -1.40 5.57 -36.47
CA ALA A 344 -0.78 5.32 -35.18
C ALA A 344 -0.76 6.67 -34.46
N SER A 345 -1.51 6.77 -33.36
CA SER A 345 -1.27 7.84 -32.39
C SER A 345 0.17 7.68 -31.88
N PRO A 346 0.98 8.75 -31.83
CA PRO A 346 2.34 8.62 -31.35
C PRO A 346 2.29 8.25 -29.86
N SER A 347 2.80 7.08 -29.52
CA SER A 347 3.28 6.82 -28.16
C SER A 347 4.36 7.87 -27.89
N VAL A 348 4.00 8.92 -27.14
CA VAL A 348 4.91 9.99 -26.76
C VAL A 348 5.98 9.35 -25.89
N SER A 349 7.14 9.09 -26.48
CA SER A 349 8.38 8.98 -25.73
C SER A 349 8.55 10.34 -25.04
N ARG A 350 8.31 10.38 -23.73
CA ARG A 350 8.43 11.58 -22.90
C ARG A 350 9.85 12.14 -23.13
N ALA A 351 9.95 13.27 -23.82
CA ALA A 351 11.23 13.80 -24.28
C ALA A 351 12.14 14.10 -23.07
N ALA A 352 13.45 13.84 -23.22
CA ALA A 352 14.44 14.35 -22.28
C ALA A 352 14.24 15.87 -22.17
N GLY A 353 14.03 16.36 -20.95
CA GLY A 353 13.61 17.74 -20.71
C GLY A 353 14.50 18.77 -21.42
N THR A 354 13.90 19.80 -21.99
CA THR A 354 14.64 20.83 -22.77
C THR A 354 14.98 22.01 -21.87
N VAL A 355 16.26 22.36 -21.76
CA VAL A 355 16.67 23.53 -20.98
C VAL A 355 16.21 24.81 -21.69
N LEU A 356 15.32 25.56 -21.05
CA LEU A 356 14.78 26.84 -21.52
C LEU A 356 15.72 28.01 -21.18
N ALA A 357 16.17 28.06 -19.92
CA ALA A 357 17.02 29.13 -19.41
C ALA A 357 17.84 28.64 -18.20
N THR A 358 18.84 29.43 -17.81
CA THR A 358 19.54 29.27 -16.52
C THR A 358 19.41 30.57 -15.73
N VAL A 359 18.71 30.51 -14.60
CA VAL A 359 18.30 31.68 -13.83
C VAL A 359 18.85 31.62 -12.40
N ALA A 360 18.86 32.77 -11.73
CA ALA A 360 18.93 32.83 -10.28
C ALA A 360 17.51 32.98 -9.74
N LEU A 361 17.12 32.13 -8.78
CA LEU A 361 15.83 32.27 -8.09
C LEU A 361 15.94 33.36 -7.03
N GLN A 362 16.05 34.60 -7.48
CA GLN A 362 16.11 35.77 -6.61
C GLN A 362 14.70 36.19 -6.22
N SER A 363 14.40 36.16 -4.91
CA SER A 363 13.17 36.70 -4.37
C SER A 363 13.14 38.22 -4.54
N ALA A 364 11.95 38.78 -4.80
CA ALA A 364 11.72 40.23 -4.78
C ALA A 364 12.10 40.88 -3.42
N ALA A 365 12.17 40.09 -2.34
CA ALA A 365 12.63 40.52 -1.04
C ALA A 365 14.17 40.56 -0.89
N GLY A 366 14.93 40.14 -1.91
CA GLY A 366 16.39 40.20 -1.94
C GLY A 366 17.14 38.85 -1.99
N PRO A 367 16.80 37.81 -1.21
CA PRO A 367 17.62 36.60 -1.12
C PRO A 367 17.48 35.71 -2.36
N CYS A 368 18.56 34.98 -2.66
CA CYS A 368 18.59 33.96 -3.70
C CYS A 368 18.39 32.57 -3.07
N VAL A 369 17.64 31.70 -3.74
CA VAL A 369 17.53 30.29 -3.34
C VAL A 369 18.76 29.55 -3.84
N GLY A 370 19.46 28.87 -2.93
CA GLY A 370 20.62 28.04 -3.25
C GLY A 370 20.65 26.75 -2.45
N ALA A 371 21.59 25.88 -2.80
CA ALA A 371 21.85 24.63 -2.11
C ALA A 371 23.35 24.29 -2.21
N ALA A 372 23.84 23.40 -1.36
CA ALA A 372 25.22 22.92 -1.43
C ALA A 372 25.47 22.17 -2.74
N ALA A 373 26.72 22.26 -3.21
CA ALA A 373 27.21 21.40 -4.27
C ALA A 373 27.47 20.00 -3.70
N GLY A 374 27.18 18.94 -4.46
CA GLY A 374 27.46 17.57 -4.04
C GLY A 374 26.68 16.52 -4.82
N GLU A 375 27.06 15.26 -4.59
CA GLU A 375 26.42 14.07 -5.16
C GLU A 375 25.28 13.55 -4.28
N THR A 376 25.00 14.18 -3.14
CA THR A 376 23.90 13.84 -2.24
C THR A 376 22.80 14.90 -2.28
N PRO A 377 21.52 14.50 -2.22
CA PRO A 377 20.39 15.38 -1.93
C PRO A 377 20.67 16.36 -0.79
N ASP A 378 20.34 17.63 -0.99
CA ASP A 378 20.49 18.71 0.00
C ASP A 378 19.17 19.50 0.14
N ILE A 379 19.06 20.32 1.18
CA ILE A 379 17.89 21.16 1.46
C ILE A 379 18.14 22.56 0.88
N PRO A 380 17.30 23.04 -0.05
CA PRO A 380 17.43 24.39 -0.58
C PRO A 380 17.08 25.43 0.48
N ALA A 381 17.87 26.50 0.54
CA ALA A 381 17.72 27.57 1.52
C ALA A 381 17.86 28.96 0.88
N PRO A 382 17.19 30.00 1.44
CA PRO A 382 17.41 31.38 1.06
C PRO A 382 18.76 31.88 1.61
N GLY A 383 19.53 32.58 0.77
CA GLY A 383 20.82 33.17 1.15
C GLY A 383 21.10 34.50 0.45
N ALA A 384 22.18 35.18 0.85
CA ALA A 384 22.65 36.35 0.13
C ALA A 384 23.06 35.96 -1.28
N CYS A 385 22.63 36.74 -2.29
CA CYS A 385 22.97 36.46 -3.68
C CYS A 385 24.47 36.64 -3.94
N ASP A 386 25.16 35.57 -4.34
CA ASP A 386 26.60 35.58 -4.65
C ASP A 386 26.88 35.34 -6.15
N GLY A 387 25.87 34.93 -6.93
CA GLY A 387 25.97 34.64 -8.35
C GLY A 387 26.71 33.33 -8.69
N GLY A 388 27.05 32.55 -7.66
CA GLY A 388 27.72 31.25 -7.76
C GLY A 388 26.83 30.17 -8.37
N THR A 389 27.44 29.06 -8.77
CA THR A 389 26.71 27.92 -9.37
C THR A 389 25.76 27.23 -8.40
N THR A 390 25.99 27.39 -7.09
CA THR A 390 25.13 26.93 -5.98
C THR A 390 23.84 27.72 -5.82
N GLN A 391 23.66 28.80 -6.59
CA GLN A 391 22.44 29.62 -6.62
C GLN A 391 21.83 29.69 -8.02
N ARG A 392 22.29 28.84 -8.96
CA ARG A 392 21.82 28.81 -10.34
C ARG A 392 20.97 27.58 -10.61
N TRP A 393 19.90 27.81 -11.36
CA TRP A 393 18.86 26.83 -11.66
C TRP A 393 18.60 26.80 -13.15
N ARG A 394 18.69 25.63 -13.76
CA ARG A 394 18.21 25.41 -15.13
C ARG A 394 16.70 25.20 -15.07
N VAL A 395 15.99 26.02 -15.83
CA VAL A 395 14.56 25.83 -16.07
C VAL A 395 14.43 24.83 -17.20
N VAL A 396 13.89 23.65 -16.92
CA VAL A 396 13.80 22.53 -17.86
C VAL A 396 12.34 22.30 -18.20
N ASP A 397 11.97 22.46 -19.47
CA ASP A 397 10.64 22.08 -19.96
C ASP A 397 10.47 20.57 -19.87
N ILE A 398 9.40 20.15 -19.20
CA ILE A 398 9.04 18.73 -18.99
C ILE A 398 7.69 18.38 -19.64
N GLY A 399 7.11 19.30 -20.43
CA GLY A 399 5.83 19.11 -21.10
C GLY A 399 4.63 19.64 -20.31
N ASP A 400 3.47 19.68 -20.98
CA ASP A 400 2.18 20.16 -20.42
C ASP A 400 2.24 21.56 -19.79
N GLY A 401 3.17 22.39 -20.24
CA GLY A 401 3.42 23.75 -19.73
C GLY A 401 4.13 23.79 -18.37
N ALA A 402 4.53 22.64 -17.83
CA ALA A 402 5.28 22.54 -16.58
C ALA A 402 6.79 22.54 -16.83
N VAL A 403 7.52 22.96 -15.81
CA VAL A 403 8.99 22.92 -15.79
C VAL A 403 9.49 22.21 -14.53
N ALA A 404 10.66 21.60 -14.65
CA ALA A 404 11.50 21.24 -13.53
C ALA A 404 12.60 22.29 -13.32
N LEU A 405 13.07 22.43 -12.09
CA LEU A 405 14.19 23.32 -11.75
C LEU A 405 15.41 22.49 -11.36
N GLN A 406 16.36 22.35 -12.28
CA GLN A 406 17.60 21.61 -12.03
C GLN A 406 18.67 22.53 -11.45
N HIS A 407 19.14 22.23 -10.25
CA HIS A 407 20.26 22.90 -9.61
C HIS A 407 21.55 22.68 -10.39
N VAL A 408 22.26 23.76 -10.74
CA VAL A 408 23.42 23.70 -11.63
C VAL A 408 24.61 22.99 -10.98
N ALA A 409 24.84 23.20 -9.68
CA ALA A 409 26.03 22.64 -9.01
C ALA A 409 25.91 21.15 -8.66
N SER A 410 24.70 20.64 -8.38
CA SER A 410 24.49 19.23 -8.01
C SER A 410 23.77 18.40 -9.08
N THR A 411 23.20 19.03 -10.11
CA THR A 411 22.36 18.40 -11.15
C THR A 411 21.05 17.77 -10.67
N PHE A 412 20.74 17.91 -9.38
CA PHE A 412 19.46 17.53 -8.79
C PHE A 412 18.36 18.54 -9.10
N CYS A 413 17.11 18.11 -9.03
CA CYS A 413 15.93 18.94 -9.23
C CYS A 413 15.30 19.34 -7.90
N LEU A 414 14.73 20.55 -7.88
CA LEU A 414 13.89 21.03 -6.80
C LEU A 414 12.63 20.16 -6.70
N ASP A 415 12.32 19.73 -5.49
CA ASP A 415 11.31 18.71 -5.21
C ASP A 415 10.55 19.04 -3.91
N ILE A 416 9.26 18.75 -3.88
CA ILE A 416 8.42 18.93 -2.69
C ILE A 416 8.59 17.71 -1.77
N ALA A 417 9.12 17.93 -0.56
CA ALA A 417 9.28 16.89 0.45
C ALA A 417 7.98 16.71 1.26
N GLY A 418 6.99 16.09 0.66
CA GLY A 418 5.70 15.77 1.30
C GLY A 418 4.58 15.50 0.30
N ASP A 419 3.34 15.49 0.79
CA ASP A 419 2.15 15.12 0.00
C ASP A 419 1.54 16.30 -0.78
N ARG A 420 2.40 17.25 -1.19
CA ARG A 420 2.03 18.50 -1.88
C ARG A 420 0.95 19.26 -1.10
N ALA A 421 1.26 19.62 0.14
CA ALA A 421 0.40 20.34 1.08
C ALA A 421 1.05 21.66 1.55
N VAL A 422 0.24 22.55 2.11
CA VAL A 422 0.75 23.78 2.74
C VAL A 422 1.63 23.43 3.93
N GLY A 423 2.84 23.98 3.95
CA GLY A 423 3.83 23.75 4.99
C GLY A 423 4.89 22.72 4.60
N ASP A 424 4.69 21.94 3.54
CA ASP A 424 5.67 20.93 3.10
C ASP A 424 7.01 21.61 2.76
N PRO A 425 8.14 21.11 3.27
CA PRO A 425 9.45 21.64 2.92
C PRO A 425 9.84 21.28 1.49
N MET A 426 10.85 21.97 0.98
CA MET A 426 11.51 21.62 -0.27
C MET A 426 12.78 20.80 -0.02
N GLN A 427 13.17 19.99 -1.00
CA GLN A 427 14.42 19.24 -1.03
C GLN A 427 14.99 19.21 -2.46
N LEU A 428 16.18 18.65 -2.61
CA LEU A 428 16.75 18.29 -3.90
C LEU A 428 16.71 16.77 -4.12
N ARG A 429 16.37 16.33 -5.33
CA ARG A 429 16.37 14.90 -5.70
C ARG A 429 16.90 14.65 -7.11
N PRO A 430 17.28 13.41 -7.47
CA PRO A 430 17.45 13.02 -8.86
C PRO A 430 16.28 13.51 -9.70
N CYS A 431 16.58 14.16 -10.82
CA CYS A 431 15.57 14.76 -11.67
C CYS A 431 14.62 13.69 -12.22
N ALA A 432 13.33 13.82 -11.96
CA ALA A 432 12.31 12.86 -12.36
C ALA A 432 12.25 12.68 -13.88
N TYR A 433 12.33 13.78 -14.64
CA TYR A 433 12.35 13.73 -16.10
C TYR A 433 13.55 12.96 -16.69
N ALA A 434 14.65 12.83 -15.94
CA ALA A 434 15.82 12.07 -16.36
C ALA A 434 15.72 10.58 -15.99
N GLN A 435 14.92 10.24 -14.97
CA GLN A 435 14.66 8.88 -14.52
C GLN A 435 13.53 8.20 -15.31
N GLY A 436 12.67 8.98 -15.98
CA GLY A 436 11.56 8.45 -16.76
C GLY A 436 10.52 7.77 -15.88
N ASP A 437 10.00 6.63 -16.31
CA ASP A 437 8.92 5.91 -15.60
C ASP A 437 9.37 5.31 -14.26
N ALA A 438 10.67 5.25 -13.99
CA ALA A 438 11.22 4.81 -12.72
C ALA A 438 11.27 5.92 -11.65
N ALA A 439 10.94 7.17 -12.01
CA ALA A 439 10.97 8.29 -11.07
C ALA A 439 9.88 8.11 -9.98
N PRO A 440 10.23 8.12 -8.69
CA PRO A 440 9.22 8.20 -7.64
C PRO A 440 8.64 9.61 -7.60
N TYR A 441 7.31 9.71 -7.65
CA TYR A 441 6.53 10.95 -7.53
C TYR A 441 7.02 12.08 -8.46
N PRO A 442 7.05 11.86 -9.79
CA PRO A 442 7.56 12.85 -10.74
C PRO A 442 6.84 14.19 -10.66
N GLU A 443 5.59 14.19 -10.21
CA GLU A 443 4.77 15.39 -10.04
C GLU A 443 5.25 16.31 -8.90
N ASP A 444 6.08 15.82 -7.96
CA ASP A 444 6.67 16.65 -6.88
C ASP A 444 7.75 17.61 -7.40
N GLN A 445 8.19 17.44 -8.66
CA GLN A 445 9.20 18.26 -9.34
C GLN A 445 8.62 19.11 -10.48
N ALA A 446 7.29 19.09 -10.65
CA ALA A 446 6.61 19.75 -11.75
C ALA A 446 5.97 21.07 -11.29
N PHE A 447 6.44 22.18 -11.85
CA PHE A 447 5.99 23.52 -11.48
C PHE A 447 5.51 24.31 -12.69
N PHE A 448 4.45 25.11 -12.51
CA PHE A 448 4.07 26.18 -13.41
C PHE A 448 4.74 27.49 -13.04
N LEU A 449 5.25 28.22 -14.04
CA LEU A 449 5.75 29.57 -13.88
C LEU A 449 4.61 30.55 -14.14
N LYS A 450 3.99 31.04 -13.07
CA LYS A 450 2.93 32.03 -13.17
C LYS A 450 3.54 33.44 -13.19
N ALA A 451 3.72 33.99 -14.38
CA ALA A 451 4.21 35.36 -14.57
C ALA A 451 3.21 36.42 -14.05
N HIS A 452 3.75 37.54 -13.59
CA HIS A 452 3.02 38.71 -13.11
C HIS A 452 3.43 39.95 -13.93
N GLN A 453 2.61 41.00 -13.87
CA GLN A 453 2.84 42.24 -14.64
C GLN A 453 4.09 43.02 -14.21
N ASP A 454 4.63 42.76 -13.02
CA ASP A 454 5.77 43.45 -12.42
C ASP A 454 7.14 42.80 -12.74
N LYS A 455 7.22 42.02 -13.84
CA LYS A 455 8.40 41.20 -14.20
C LYS A 455 8.83 40.26 -13.06
N THR A 456 7.86 39.67 -12.38
CA THR A 456 8.09 38.58 -11.44
C THR A 456 7.28 37.35 -11.82
N PHE A 457 7.61 36.21 -11.25
CA PHE A 457 6.81 34.99 -11.37
C PHE A 457 6.71 34.26 -10.04
N THR A 458 5.71 33.39 -9.94
CA THR A 458 5.54 32.45 -8.82
C THR A 458 5.66 31.03 -9.34
N LEU A 459 6.39 30.18 -8.61
CA LEU A 459 6.48 28.74 -8.86
C LEU A 459 5.29 28.05 -8.20
N VAL A 460 4.34 27.60 -9.01
CA VAL A 460 3.09 27.00 -8.57
C VAL A 460 3.17 25.49 -8.81
N CYS A 461 2.70 24.66 -7.88
CA CYS A 461 2.61 23.22 -8.11
C CYS A 461 1.66 22.91 -9.28
N GLN A 462 2.09 22.07 -10.22
CA GLN A 462 1.37 21.81 -11.47
C GLN A 462 -0.07 21.33 -11.23
N ASP A 463 -0.22 20.25 -10.47
CA ASP A 463 -1.47 19.54 -10.22
C ASP A 463 -2.23 20.07 -8.99
N LYS A 464 -1.59 20.94 -8.18
CA LYS A 464 -2.23 21.67 -7.07
C LYS A 464 -1.93 23.17 -7.14
N PRO A 465 -2.61 23.93 -8.02
CA PRO A 465 -2.30 25.34 -8.23
C PRO A 465 -2.63 26.27 -7.05
N ALA A 466 -3.27 25.73 -6.00
CA ALA A 466 -3.55 26.45 -4.76
C ALA A 466 -2.31 26.63 -3.87
N ILE A 467 -1.20 25.93 -4.15
CA ILE A 467 0.06 26.03 -3.41
C ILE A 467 1.22 26.41 -4.32
N ALA A 468 2.18 27.14 -3.76
CA ALA A 468 3.34 27.67 -4.46
C ALA A 468 4.57 27.69 -3.57
N VAL A 469 5.75 27.74 -4.19
CA VAL A 469 7.03 27.86 -3.46
C VAL A 469 7.09 29.21 -2.75
N GLY A 470 7.38 29.15 -1.46
CA GLY A 470 7.41 30.27 -0.54
C GLY A 470 8.59 30.19 0.41
N THR A 471 8.87 31.29 1.11
CA THR A 471 9.90 31.33 2.16
C THR A 471 9.25 31.67 3.48
N THR A 472 9.44 30.85 4.51
CA THR A 472 8.96 31.13 5.87
C THR A 472 9.96 30.60 6.89
N ASN A 473 10.19 31.36 7.96
CA ASN A 473 11.15 31.02 9.03
C ASN A 473 12.55 30.64 8.53
N GLY A 474 13.02 31.25 7.44
CA GLY A 474 14.35 30.99 6.86
C GLY A 474 14.42 29.70 6.03
N GLU A 475 13.30 29.05 5.74
CA GLU A 475 13.23 27.82 4.97
C GLU A 475 12.35 27.99 3.73
N ILE A 476 12.65 27.22 2.68
CA ILE A 476 11.79 27.15 1.49
C ILE A 476 10.72 26.08 1.72
N ARG A 477 9.45 26.47 1.57
CA ARG A 477 8.28 25.61 1.83
C ARG A 477 7.17 25.88 0.83
N MET A 478 6.23 24.95 0.69
CA MET A 478 4.99 25.14 -0.03
C MET A 478 4.04 26.00 0.80
N LEU A 479 3.59 27.13 0.25
CA LEU A 479 2.70 28.10 0.90
C LEU A 479 1.46 28.36 0.03
N PRO A 480 0.37 28.92 0.60
CA PRO A 480 -0.84 29.20 -0.17
C PRO A 480 -0.57 30.21 -1.31
N ALA A 481 -0.85 29.81 -2.56
CA ALA A 481 -0.60 30.65 -3.74
C ALA A 481 -1.54 31.88 -3.81
N GLY A 482 -2.76 31.75 -3.28
CA GLY A 482 -3.77 32.81 -3.29
C GLY A 482 -3.66 33.84 -2.17
N THR A 483 -2.79 33.63 -1.18
CA THR A 483 -2.62 34.55 -0.05
C THR A 483 -1.53 35.58 -0.37
N PRO A 484 -1.85 36.89 -0.41
CA PRO A 484 -0.86 37.93 -0.70
C PRO A 484 0.34 37.84 0.25
N GLY A 485 1.55 37.79 -0.30
CA GLY A 485 2.79 37.75 0.48
C GLY A 485 3.16 36.38 1.06
N ALA A 486 2.34 35.35 0.88
CA ALA A 486 2.69 34.00 1.32
C ALA A 486 3.66 33.31 0.33
N ALA A 487 3.31 33.26 -0.96
CA ALA A 487 4.20 32.72 -1.98
C ALA A 487 5.32 33.69 -2.36
N THR A 488 6.53 33.17 -2.62
CA THR A 488 7.66 33.99 -3.06
C THR A 488 7.42 34.46 -4.50
N ARG A 489 7.67 35.75 -4.75
CA ARG A 489 7.80 36.29 -6.12
C ARG A 489 9.27 36.30 -6.51
N PHE A 490 9.60 35.59 -7.57
CA PHE A 490 10.95 35.53 -8.12
C PHE A 490 11.10 36.51 -9.28
N ALA A 491 12.28 37.12 -9.41
CA ALA A 491 12.58 38.00 -10.53
C ALA A 491 12.51 37.22 -11.86
N LEU A 492 11.77 37.76 -12.83
CA LEU A 492 11.71 37.23 -14.19
C LEU A 492 12.74 37.98 -15.04
N ASP A 493 13.82 37.30 -15.42
CA ASP A 493 14.80 37.90 -16.33
C ASP A 493 14.32 37.83 -17.79
N ASP A 494 14.85 38.72 -18.63
CA ASP A 494 14.43 38.83 -20.03
C ASP A 494 14.73 37.55 -20.86
N VAL A 495 15.66 36.70 -20.40
CA VAL A 495 16.00 35.44 -21.08
C VAL A 495 14.90 34.42 -20.86
N LEU A 496 14.47 34.25 -19.60
CA LEU A 496 13.38 33.37 -19.23
C LEU A 496 12.04 33.89 -19.76
N ASP A 497 11.78 35.20 -19.70
CA ASP A 497 10.56 35.81 -20.26
C ASP A 497 10.40 35.50 -21.74
N LYS A 498 11.49 35.69 -22.51
CA LYS A 498 11.54 35.33 -23.93
C LYS A 498 11.40 33.83 -24.18
N ALA A 499 12.01 33.00 -23.33
CA ALA A 499 11.92 31.54 -23.45
C ALA A 499 10.50 31.00 -23.18
N LEU A 500 9.72 31.71 -22.36
CA LEU A 500 8.31 31.40 -22.08
C LEU A 500 7.35 31.94 -23.15
N GLY A 501 7.84 32.72 -24.13
CA GLY A 501 7.04 33.22 -25.24
C GLY A 501 6.16 34.42 -24.91
N ASN A 502 6.49 35.18 -23.85
CA ASN A 502 5.79 36.40 -23.45
C ASN A 502 6.31 37.66 -24.16
#